data_AF-A0A453H0P9-F1
#
_entry.id   AF-A0A453H0P9-F1
#
_cell.length_a   1.000
_cell.length_b   1.000
_cell.length_c   1.000
_cell.angle_alpha   90.00
_cell.angle_beta   90.00
_cell.angle_gamma   90.00
#
_symmetry.space_group_name_H-M   'P 1'
#
loop_
_entity.id
_entity.type
_entity.pdbx_description
1 polymer ?
#
loop_
_entity_poly.entity_id
_entity_poly.type
_entity_poly.pdbx_seq_one_letter_code
_entity_poly.pdbx_strand_id
1 'polypeptide(L)'
;MAGVAVAPRLVLLLLLAVAGLPAAVGLGVNWGTMASHQLPPSTVVRMLQDNGIKKVKLFDADAEPLGALAGSGIEVMVAIPNKMLDMMTDYDTAREWVHKNVSAYNFGGGVNIR
;
A
#
# COMPACT_ATOMS: atom_id res chain seq x y z
N MET A 1 18.58 -47.23 -0.85
CA MET A 1 17.97 -45.90 -0.62
C MET A 1 16.45 -46.06 -0.73
N ALA A 2 15.75 -46.22 0.39
CA ALA A 2 14.29 -46.35 0.38
C ALA A 2 13.67 -44.94 0.46
N GLY A 3 12.99 -44.53 -0.61
CA GLY A 3 12.26 -43.27 -0.64
C GLY A 3 11.10 -43.32 0.35
N VAL A 4 11.04 -42.37 1.27
CA VAL A 4 9.92 -42.23 2.20
C VAL A 4 8.70 -41.78 1.40
N ALA A 5 7.81 -42.72 1.07
CA ALA A 5 6.52 -42.39 0.48
C ALA A 5 5.65 -41.71 1.53
N VAL A 6 5.46 -40.40 1.42
CA VAL A 6 4.55 -39.65 2.27
C VAL A 6 3.11 -40.03 1.90
N ALA A 7 2.36 -40.60 2.85
CA ALA A 7 0.99 -41.05 2.59
C ALA A 7 0.10 -39.87 2.14
N PRO A 8 -0.81 -40.07 1.16
CA PRO A 8 -1.65 -38.99 0.61
C PRO A 8 -2.55 -38.34 1.67
N ARG A 9 -2.89 -39.07 2.74
CA ARG A 9 -3.60 -38.52 3.92
C ARG A 9 -2.76 -37.52 4.70
N LEU A 10 -1.45 -37.75 4.81
CA LEU A 10 -0.53 -36.83 5.48
C LEU A 10 -0.33 -35.56 4.65
N VAL A 11 -0.25 -35.69 3.32
CA VAL A 11 -0.22 -34.54 2.40
C VAL A 11 -1.51 -33.71 2.52
N LEU A 12 -2.68 -34.36 2.52
CA LEU A 12 -3.97 -33.68 2.68
C LEU A 12 -4.09 -32.99 4.05
N LEU A 13 -3.65 -33.64 5.13
CA LEU A 13 -3.61 -33.04 6.47
C LEU A 13 -2.68 -31.83 6.52
N LEU A 14 -1.51 -31.89 5.89
CA LEU A 14 -0.61 -30.74 5.78
C LEU A 14 -1.22 -29.60 4.97
N LEU A 15 -1.86 -29.89 3.84
CA LEU A 15 -2.53 -28.87 3.02
C LEU A 15 -3.66 -28.17 3.78
N LEU A 16 -4.46 -28.93 4.53
CA LEU A 16 -5.52 -28.38 5.38
C LEU A 16 -4.95 -27.55 6.55
N ALA A 17 -3.85 -27.99 7.16
CA ALA A 17 -3.17 -27.26 8.22
C ALA A 17 -2.60 -25.92 7.74
N VAL A 18 -2.05 -25.87 6.52
CA VAL A 18 -1.51 -24.63 5.93
C VAL A 18 -2.64 -23.72 5.43
N ALA A 19 -3.72 -24.28 4.86
CA ALA A 19 -4.86 -23.50 4.36
C ALA A 19 -5.61 -22.74 5.47
N GLY A 20 -5.52 -23.21 6.73
CA GLY A 20 -6.12 -22.55 7.89
C GLY A 20 -5.25 -21.46 8.52
N LEU A 21 -3.99 -21.28 8.08
CA LEU A 21 -3.15 -20.22 8.63
C LEU A 21 -3.68 -18.85 8.16
N PRO A 22 -3.86 -17.89 9.08
CA PRO A 22 -4.23 -16.54 8.68
C PRO A 22 -3.14 -15.99 7.76
N ALA A 23 -3.53 -15.48 6.59
CA ALA A 23 -2.64 -14.67 5.78
C ALA A 23 -2.12 -13.50 6.64
N ALA A 24 -0.87 -13.07 6.42
CA ALA A 24 -0.28 -11.97 7.16
C ALA A 24 -1.22 -10.76 7.16
N VAL A 25 -1.80 -10.46 8.32
CA VAL A 25 -2.73 -9.34 8.48
C VAL A 25 -1.88 -8.07 8.55
N GLY A 26 -1.98 -7.23 7.51
CA GLY A 26 -1.33 -5.92 7.51
C GLY A 26 -0.02 -5.80 6.73
N LEU A 27 0.29 -6.71 5.80
CA LEU A 27 1.40 -6.50 4.87
C LEU A 27 1.15 -5.25 4.02
N GLY A 28 2.14 -4.37 3.98
CA GLY A 28 2.16 -3.19 3.13
C GLY A 28 3.55 -2.97 2.54
N VAL A 29 3.62 -2.11 1.53
CA VAL A 29 4.88 -1.78 0.85
C VAL A 29 5.13 -0.28 0.81
N ASN A 30 6.39 0.09 0.67
CA ASN A 30 6.78 1.47 0.41
C ASN A 30 6.83 1.68 -1.10
N TRP A 31 6.12 2.69 -1.61
CA TRP A 31 6.24 3.10 -3.01
C TRP A 31 7.15 4.34 -3.08
N GLY A 32 8.42 4.09 -3.43
CA GLY A 32 9.39 5.15 -3.67
C GLY A 32 9.34 5.66 -5.12
N THR A 33 9.43 6.97 -5.30
CA THR A 33 9.40 7.66 -6.60
C THR A 33 10.81 8.09 -7.07
N MET A 34 11.84 7.96 -6.22
CA MET A 34 13.23 8.26 -6.58
C MET A 34 13.87 7.14 -7.41
N ALA A 35 13.45 7.03 -8.67
CA ALA A 35 13.96 6.05 -9.64
C ALA A 35 14.28 6.71 -10.98
N SER A 36 15.33 6.22 -11.67
CA SER A 36 15.70 6.70 -13.01
C SER A 36 14.69 6.31 -14.08
N HIS A 37 13.96 5.22 -13.87
CA HIS A 37 12.94 4.69 -14.78
C HIS A 37 11.71 4.32 -13.96
N GLN A 38 10.77 5.26 -13.85
CA GLN A 38 9.52 5.03 -13.14
C GLN A 38 8.52 4.28 -14.02
N LEU A 39 7.81 3.33 -13.44
CA LEU A 39 6.63 2.75 -14.08
C LEU A 39 5.47 3.76 -14.01
N PRO A 40 4.55 3.77 -14.99
CA PRO A 40 3.33 4.56 -14.90
C PRO A 40 2.58 4.24 -13.61
N PRO A 41 2.05 5.24 -12.87
CA PRO A 41 1.39 5.02 -11.58
C PRO A 41 0.25 3.97 -11.62
N SER A 42 -0.55 3.97 -12.68
CA SER A 42 -1.62 2.97 -12.88
C SER A 42 -1.08 1.54 -13.03
N THR A 43 0.08 1.38 -13.66
CA THR A 43 0.78 0.08 -13.76
C THR A 43 1.24 -0.38 -12.38
N VAL A 44 1.76 0.52 -11.53
CA VAL A 44 2.14 0.19 -10.15
C VAL A 44 0.92 -0.22 -9.33
N VAL A 45 -0.17 0.53 -9.39
CA VAL A 45 -1.42 0.20 -8.67
C VAL A 45 -1.97 -1.17 -9.09
N ARG A 46 -1.99 -1.45 -10.40
CA ARG A 46 -2.39 -2.77 -10.90
C ARG A 46 -1.47 -3.87 -10.38
N MET A 47 -0.15 -3.67 -10.42
CA MET A 47 0.82 -4.64 -9.88
C MET A 47 0.56 -4.90 -8.38
N LEU A 48 0.28 -3.86 -7.59
CA LEU A 48 -0.06 -4.02 -6.16
C LEU A 48 -1.32 -4.87 -5.97
N GLN A 49 -2.38 -4.59 -6.75
CA GLN A 49 -3.64 -5.34 -6.70
C GLN A 49 -3.45 -6.81 -7.13
N ASP A 50 -2.74 -7.05 -8.22
CA ASP A 50 -2.46 -8.38 -8.77
C ASP A 50 -1.65 -9.25 -7.77
N ASN A 51 -0.86 -8.61 -6.90
CA ASN A 51 -0.07 -9.28 -5.85
C ASN A 51 -0.76 -9.28 -4.48
N GLY A 52 -2.04 -8.89 -4.40
CA GLY A 52 -2.80 -8.89 -3.15
C GLY A 52 -2.32 -7.88 -2.11
N ILE A 53 -1.50 -6.90 -2.48
CA ILE A 53 -1.06 -5.84 -1.56
C ILE A 53 -2.22 -4.87 -1.33
N LYS A 54 -2.54 -4.64 -0.04
CA LYS A 54 -3.68 -3.81 0.38
C LYS A 54 -3.28 -2.51 1.07
N LYS A 55 -1.99 -2.29 1.34
CA LYS A 55 -1.49 -1.11 2.04
C LYS A 55 -0.23 -0.59 1.37
N VAL A 56 -0.13 0.73 1.20
CA VAL A 56 1.04 1.39 0.63
C VAL A 56 1.41 2.64 1.44
N LYS A 57 2.70 2.92 1.55
CA LYS A 57 3.23 4.18 2.06
C LYS A 57 3.86 4.99 0.94
N LEU A 58 3.44 6.25 0.82
CA LEU A 58 4.07 7.29 0.02
C LEU A 58 4.93 8.19 0.92
N PHE A 59 6.00 8.76 0.37
CA PHE A 59 6.94 9.63 1.10
C PHE A 59 6.65 11.12 0.94
N ASP A 60 5.70 11.45 0.09
CA ASP A 60 5.17 12.77 -0.23
C ASP A 60 3.69 12.62 -0.62
N ALA A 61 3.08 13.73 -1.01
CA ALA A 61 1.69 13.80 -1.45
C ALA A 61 1.59 14.12 -2.95
N ASP A 62 2.43 13.45 -3.76
CA ASP A 62 2.42 13.67 -5.20
C ASP A 62 1.07 13.27 -5.82
N ALA A 63 0.53 14.17 -6.65
CA ALA A 63 -0.82 14.03 -7.20
C ALA A 63 -0.98 12.83 -8.15
N GLU A 64 0.11 12.42 -8.83
CA GLU A 64 0.10 11.30 -9.77
C GLU A 64 -0.10 9.94 -9.08
N PRO A 65 0.72 9.53 -8.08
CA PRO A 65 0.45 8.32 -7.29
C PRO A 65 -0.91 8.35 -6.59
N LEU A 66 -1.26 9.47 -5.96
CA LEU A 66 -2.55 9.61 -5.26
C LEU A 66 -3.73 9.48 -6.23
N GLY A 67 -3.66 10.13 -7.39
CA GLY A 67 -4.68 10.02 -8.43
C GLY A 67 -4.85 8.58 -8.94
N ALA A 68 -3.76 7.84 -9.12
CA ALA A 68 -3.82 6.44 -9.53
C ALA A 68 -4.38 5.51 -8.44
N LEU A 69 -4.17 5.85 -7.16
CA LEU A 69 -4.68 5.08 -6.02
C LEU A 69 -6.17 5.35 -5.75
N ALA A 70 -6.75 6.42 -6.29
CA ALA A 70 -8.16 6.73 -6.15
C ALA A 70 -9.03 5.57 -6.69
N GLY A 71 -10.00 5.13 -5.90
CA GLY A 71 -10.90 4.02 -6.25
C GLY A 71 -10.26 2.63 -6.26
N SER A 72 -8.95 2.50 -5.97
CA SER A 72 -8.25 1.20 -5.96
C SER A 72 -8.60 0.31 -4.77
N GLY A 73 -9.10 0.91 -3.68
CA GLY A 73 -9.34 0.25 -2.39
C GLY A 73 -8.08 -0.01 -1.55
N ILE A 74 -6.88 0.33 -2.04
CA ILE A 74 -5.62 0.22 -1.28
C ILE A 74 -5.59 1.28 -0.19
N GLU A 75 -5.26 0.90 1.04
CA GLU A 75 -5.01 1.84 2.14
C GLU A 75 -3.69 2.58 1.91
N VAL A 76 -3.70 3.91 2.05
CA VAL A 76 -2.56 4.76 1.75
C VAL A 76 -2.13 5.53 2.99
N MET A 77 -0.87 5.39 3.37
CA MET A 77 -0.20 6.29 4.30
C MET A 77 0.54 7.35 3.50
N VAL A 78 0.23 8.62 3.73
CA VAL A 78 0.87 9.76 3.08
C VAL A 78 1.80 10.44 4.09
N ALA A 79 3.07 10.62 3.73
CA ALA A 79 4.02 11.30 4.59
C ALA A 79 4.18 12.78 4.22
N ILE A 80 4.50 13.60 5.22
CA ILE A 80 4.99 14.96 5.01
C ILE A 80 6.49 14.88 4.70
N PRO A 81 6.99 15.44 3.59
CA PRO A 81 8.41 15.46 3.30
C PRO A 81 9.21 16.14 4.41
N ASN A 82 10.37 15.59 4.80
CA ASN A 82 11.18 16.10 5.92
C ASN A 82 11.52 17.60 5.78
N LYS A 83 11.76 18.08 4.55
CA LYS A 83 12.04 19.50 4.25
C LYS A 83 10.89 20.45 4.60
N MET A 84 9.69 19.94 4.79
CA MET A 84 8.50 20.71 5.15
C MET A 84 8.20 20.68 6.65
N LEU A 85 8.89 19.87 7.46
CA LEU A 85 8.52 19.72 8.87
C LEU A 85 8.62 21.01 9.68
N ASP A 86 9.61 21.86 9.39
CA ASP A 86 9.80 23.15 10.06
C ASP A 86 8.59 24.09 9.88
N MET A 87 8.08 24.19 8.64
CA MET A 87 6.89 24.99 8.32
C MET A 87 5.58 24.37 8.83
N MET A 88 5.54 23.06 9.15
CA MET A 88 4.35 22.44 9.76
C MET A 88 4.16 22.80 11.25
N THR A 89 5.10 23.54 11.84
CA THR A 89 4.93 24.09 13.20
C THR A 89 3.88 25.21 13.23
N ASP A 90 3.62 25.85 12.09
CA ASP A 90 2.53 26.80 11.91
C ASP A 90 1.20 26.09 11.63
N TYR A 91 0.17 26.41 12.41
CA TYR A 91 -1.12 25.73 12.34
C TYR A 91 -1.82 25.93 11.00
N ASP A 92 -1.84 27.16 10.47
CA ASP A 92 -2.54 27.46 9.23
C ASP A 92 -1.85 26.78 8.04
N THR A 93 -0.53 26.73 8.04
CA THR A 93 0.28 25.99 7.07
C THR A 93 -0.01 24.49 7.13
N ALA A 94 0.00 23.89 8.33
CA ALA A 94 -0.30 22.47 8.50
C ALA A 94 -1.75 22.14 8.11
N ARG A 95 -2.70 22.99 8.48
CA ARG A 95 -4.12 22.84 8.12
C ARG A 95 -4.33 22.90 6.61
N GLU A 96 -3.69 23.86 5.94
CA GLU A 96 -3.76 24.00 4.49
C GLU A 96 -3.10 22.81 3.78
N TRP A 97 -2.00 22.30 4.33
CA TRP A 97 -1.36 21.08 3.81
C TRP A 97 -2.31 19.88 3.89
N VAL A 98 -2.98 19.67 5.02
CA VAL A 98 -3.96 18.58 5.19
C VAL A 98 -5.13 18.76 4.21
N HIS A 99 -5.65 19.98 4.09
CA HIS A 99 -6.77 20.27 3.17
C HIS A 99 -6.42 19.89 1.73
N LYS A 100 -5.24 20.32 1.25
CA LYS A 100 -4.80 20.09 -0.13
C LYS A 100 -4.38 18.65 -0.42
N ASN A 101 -3.69 18.00 0.51
CA ASN A 101 -2.98 16.74 0.24
C ASN A 101 -3.70 15.50 0.80
N VAL A 102 -4.65 15.69 1.72
CA VAL A 102 -5.39 14.60 2.37
C VAL A 102 -6.88 14.77 2.14
N SER A 103 -7.47 15.89 2.59
CA SER A 103 -8.92 16.09 2.52
C SER A 103 -9.44 16.19 1.08
N ALA A 104 -8.65 16.75 0.16
CA ALA A 104 -9.00 16.84 -1.26
C ALA A 104 -9.25 15.47 -1.93
N TYR A 105 -8.70 14.39 -1.36
CA TYR A 105 -8.90 13.02 -1.85
C TYR A 105 -10.01 12.26 -1.12
N ASN A 106 -10.65 12.86 -0.11
CA ASN A 106 -11.72 12.26 0.67
C ASN A 106 -13.09 12.50 0.03
N PHE A 107 -13.37 11.78 -1.06
CA PHE A 107 -14.65 11.79 -1.75
C PHE A 107 -15.01 10.37 -2.23
N GLY A 108 -16.24 10.17 -2.71
CA GLY A 108 -16.67 8.87 -3.24
C GLY A 108 -15.82 8.44 -4.43
N GLY A 109 -15.08 7.33 -4.29
CA GLY A 109 -14.10 6.89 -5.29
C GLY A 109 -12.72 7.56 -5.18
N GLY A 110 -12.47 8.33 -4.12
CA GLY A 110 -11.18 8.93 -3.82
C GLY A 110 -10.16 7.94 -3.23
N VAL A 111 -9.14 8.46 -2.55
CA VAL A 111 -8.04 7.67 -1.96
C VAL A 111 -8.40 7.24 -0.54
N ASN A 112 -8.19 5.96 -0.21
CA ASN A 112 -8.41 5.43 1.13
C ASN A 112 -7.20 5.74 2.04
N ILE A 113 -7.06 7.00 2.45
CA ILE A 113 -5.97 7.45 3.33
C ILE A 113 -6.26 7.01 4.78
N ARG A 114 -5.29 6.37 5.44
CA ARG A 114 -5.41 5.80 6.81
C ARG A 114 -4.21 6.12 7.69
#